data_AF-A0A821R236-F1
#
_entry.id   AF-A0A821R236-F1
#
_cell.length_a   1.000
_cell.length_b   1.000
_cell.length_c   1.000
_cell.angle_alpha   90.00
_cell.angle_beta   90.00
_cell.angle_gamma   90.00
#
_symmetry.space_group_name_H-M   'P 1'
#
loop_
_entity.id
_entity.type
_entity.pdbx_description
1 polymer ?
#
loop_
_entity_poly.entity_id
_entity_poly.type
_entity_poly.pdbx_seq_one_letter_code
_entity_poly.pdbx_strand_id
1 'polypeptide(L)' 'MASKHVMLSYQWDDQKLVTDVYNYLTENMHMKVWMDINGGMKANVYE' A
#
# COMPACT_ATOMS: atom_id res chain seq x y z
N MET A 1 -12.12 5.32 -20.08
CA MET A 1 -12.12 4.09 -19.24
C MET A 1 -11.90 4.49 -17.80
N ALA A 2 -12.74 4.05 -16.86
CA ALA A 2 -12.58 4.37 -15.44
C ALA A 2 -11.38 3.60 -14.88
N SER A 3 -10.36 4.32 -14.38
CA SER A 3 -9.23 3.70 -13.68
C SER A 3 -9.70 3.26 -12.29
N LYS A 4 -9.42 2.02 -11.90
CA LYS A 4 -9.69 1.54 -10.54
C LYS A 4 -8.50 1.90 -9.66
N HIS A 5 -8.79 2.52 -8.53
CA HIS A 5 -7.82 2.91 -7.52
C HIS A 5 -8.06 2.07 -6.26
N VAL A 6 -6.99 1.60 -5.64
CA VAL A 6 -7.02 0.79 -4.41
C VAL A 6 -6.27 1.53 -3.31
N MET A 7 -6.84 1.53 -2.11
CA MET A 7 -6.17 2.00 -0.89
C MET A 7 -6.04 0.82 0.06
N LEU A 8 -4.84 0.59 0.60
CA LEU A 8 -4.60 -0.44 1.61
C LEU A 8 -4.66 0.21 3.00
N SER A 9 -5.50 -0.35 3.88
CA SER A 9 -5.55 -0.02 5.31
C SER A 9 -5.18 -1.27 6.09
N TYR A 10 -4.20 -1.16 6.98
CA TYR A 10 -3.55 -2.29 7.64
C TYR A 10 -2.95 -1.86 8.99
N GLN A 11 -2.52 -2.83 9.79
CA GLN A 11 -1.79 -2.58 11.04
C GLN A 11 -0.31 -2.36 10.73
N TRP A 12 0.35 -1.46 11.45
CA TRP A 12 1.74 -1.11 11.20
C TRP A 12 2.71 -2.30 11.27
N ASP A 13 2.37 -3.35 12.03
CA ASP A 13 3.21 -4.55 12.17
C ASP A 13 3.17 -5.47 10.94
N ASP A 14 2.21 -5.28 10.04
CA ASP A 14 2.00 -6.14 8.86
C ASP A 14 2.69 -5.62 7.58
N GLN A 15 3.74 -4.81 7.71
CA GLN A 15 4.40 -4.13 6.57
C GLN A 15 4.86 -5.09 5.47
N LYS A 16 5.34 -6.28 5.85
CA LYS A 16 5.79 -7.28 4.87
C LYS A 16 4.63 -7.73 3.99
N LEU A 17 3.52 -8.11 4.61
CA LEU A 17 2.35 -8.61 3.89
C LEU A 17 1.76 -7.53 2.98
N VAL A 18 1.58 -6.31 3.50
CA VAL A 18 1.00 -5.22 2.71
C VAL A 18 1.90 -4.81 1.53
N THR A 19 3.24 -4.87 1.70
CA THR A 19 4.19 -4.59 0.62
C THR A 19 4.10 -5.65 -0.47
N ASP A 20 4.02 -6.94 -0.10
CA ASP A 20 3.87 -8.03 -1.05
C ASP A 20 2.55 -7.88 -1.86
N VAL A 21 1.46 -7.51 -1.19
CA VAL A 21 0.16 -7.21 -1.84
C VAL A 21 0.26 -5.99 -2.76
N TYR A 22 0.88 -4.90 -2.30
CA TYR A 22 1.09 -3.70 -3.11
C TYR A 22 1.84 -4.01 -4.41
N ASN A 23 2.94 -4.76 -4.32
CA ASN A 23 3.74 -5.14 -5.49
C ASN A 23 2.92 -5.98 -6.45
N TYR A 24 2.20 -6.99 -5.96
CA TYR A 24 1.33 -7.80 -6.82
C TYR A 24 0.28 -6.98 -7.58
N LEU A 25 -0.41 -6.07 -6.87
CA LEU A 25 -1.46 -5.25 -7.47
C LEU A 25 -0.92 -4.23 -8.48
N THR A 26 0.27 -3.69 -8.26
CA THR A 26 0.89 -2.69 -9.16
C THR A 26 1.62 -3.34 -10.34
N GLU A 27 2.37 -4.41 -10.10
CA GLU A 27 3.22 -5.06 -11.11
C GLU A 27 2.45 -6.07 -11.97
N ASN A 28 1.59 -6.91 -11.37
CA ASN A 28 0.88 -7.96 -12.10
C ASN A 28 -0.49 -7.51 -12.61
N MET A 29 -1.16 -6.59 -11.90
CA MET A 29 -2.51 -6.13 -12.25
C MET A 29 -2.56 -4.71 -12.81
N HIS A 30 -1.42 -4.00 -12.85
CA HIS A 30 -1.30 -2.63 -13.36
C HIS A 30 -2.31 -1.65 -12.74
N MET A 31 -2.63 -1.84 -11.45
CA MET A 31 -3.55 -0.97 -10.72
C MET A 31 -2.82 0.17 -10.01
N LYS A 32 -3.51 1.29 -9.84
CA LYS A 32 -3.03 2.39 -9.00
C LYS A 32 -3.36 2.08 -7.55
N VAL A 33 -2.34 1.85 -6.74
CA VAL A 33 -2.48 1.50 -5.33
C VAL A 33 -1.82 2.56 -4.46
N TRP A 34 -2.41 2.85 -3.31
CA TRP A 34 -1.84 3.73 -2.30
C TRP A 34 -1.78 3.02 -0.94
N MET A 35 -0.67 3.25 -0.23
CA MET A 35 -0.46 2.89 1.16
C MET A 35 0.45 3.94 1.82
N ASP A 36 0.31 4.14 3.12
CA ASP A 36 1.07 5.06 3.97
C ASP A 36 2.59 4.80 3.97
N ILE A 37 3.07 3.55 3.87
CA ILE A 37 4.52 3.26 3.69
C ILE A 37 5.10 4.00 2.47
N ASN A 38 4.37 3.99 1.34
CA ASN A 38 4.83 4.64 0.10
C ASN A 38 4.64 6.17 0.10
N GLY A 39 3.85 6.69 1.05
CA GLY A 39 3.66 8.13 1.25
C GLY A 39 4.83 8.80 2.00
N GLY A 40 5.83 8.03 2.44
CA GLY A 40 6.96 8.55 3.21
C GLY A 40 6.72 8.60 4.73
N MET A 41 5.65 7.98 5.24
CA MET A 41 5.52 7.71 6.68
C MET A 41 6.53 6.63 7.06
N LYS A 42 7.44 6.98 7.98
CA LYS A 42 8.53 6.09 8.43
C LYS A 42 8.39 5.64 9.88
N ALA A 43 7.38 6.11 10.60
CA ALA A 43 7.20 5.87 12.03
C ALA A 43 5.72 5.84 12.43
N ASN A 44 5.44 5.17 13.54
CA ASN A 44 4.14 5.20 14.19
C ASN A 44 3.73 6.65 14.50
N VAL A 45 2.45 6.97 14.33
CA VAL A 45 1.88 8.31 14.65
C VAL A 45 1.85 8.60 16.16
N TYR A 46 2.40 7.70 16.98
CA TYR A 46 2.47 7.78 18.44
C TYR A 46 3.87 8.09 18.98
N GLU A 47 4.83 8.43 18.12
CA GLU A 47 6.12 9.04 18.52
C GLU A 47 6.05 10.57 18.60
#